data_AF-A0A3M5WGA7-F1
#
_entry.id   AF-A0A3M5WGA7-F1
#
_cell.length_a   1.000
_cell.length_b   1.000
_cell.length_c   1.000
_cell.angle_alpha   90.00
_cell.angle_beta   90.00
_cell.angle_gamma   90.00
#
_symmetry.space_group_name_H-M   'P 1'
#
loop_
_entity.id
_entity.type
_entity.pdbx_description
1 polymer ?
#
loop_
_entity_poly.entity_id
_entity_poly.type
_entity_poly.pdbx_seq_one_letter_code
_entity_poly.pdbx_strand_id
1 'polypeptide(L)'
;MTKLFERRFAELEAQILALEATKTERHSEFTGSYLYIDSNSLLGWEVKAKSLLSNVCGDKSHHMAAFIEAEKPVSFSSNFEELGRVKSVFLAAKEDFEGGYLNSVRNLVQAEVFGSELEQASELLSAGYASAAAVIAGVVLETTVRNLCTENEIDHGKLDKMNADLAKAGAYNVLQQKRITAMAGIRNAAAHGDVDKFNSGDVKGMIEDVERFLSARLQ
;
A
#
# COMPACT_ATOMS: atom_id res chain seq x y z
N MET A 1 -0.24 4.32 -6.06
CA MET A 1 -1.61 4.06 -5.56
C MET A 1 -1.92 4.93 -4.33
N THR A 2 -0.93 5.18 -3.47
CA THR A 2 -1.04 6.03 -2.25
C THR A 2 -1.73 7.39 -2.48
N LYS A 3 -1.28 8.19 -3.47
CA LYS A 3 -1.93 9.49 -3.80
C LYS A 3 -3.41 9.39 -4.18
N LEU A 4 -3.86 8.26 -4.71
CA LEU A 4 -5.27 8.03 -5.02
C LEU A 4 -6.06 7.80 -3.73
N PHE A 5 -5.52 7.03 -2.80
CA PHE A 5 -6.14 6.78 -1.50
C PHE A 5 -6.09 8.01 -0.59
N GLU A 6 -4.98 8.75 -0.53
CA GLU A 6 -4.88 10.05 0.17
C GLU A 6 -5.98 11.02 -0.32
N ARG A 7 -6.09 11.18 -1.64
CA ARG A 7 -7.16 11.98 -2.24
C ARG A 7 -8.54 11.45 -1.85
N ARG A 8 -8.73 10.14 -1.85
CA ARG A 8 -10.02 9.53 -1.52
C ARG A 8 -10.39 9.73 -0.04
N PHE A 9 -9.42 9.64 0.87
CA PHE A 9 -9.61 9.99 2.28
C PHE A 9 -10.04 11.45 2.43
N ALA A 10 -9.36 12.39 1.77
CA ALA A 10 -9.71 13.81 1.80
C ALA A 10 -11.12 14.09 1.22
N GLU A 11 -11.49 13.43 0.11
CA GLU A 11 -12.83 13.56 -0.49
C GLU A 11 -13.95 13.07 0.46
N LEU A 12 -13.70 11.97 1.19
CA LEU A 12 -14.68 11.42 2.12
C LEU A 12 -14.73 12.19 3.44
N GLU A 13 -13.60 12.72 3.92
CA GLU A 13 -13.57 13.66 5.05
C GLU A 13 -14.36 14.94 4.73
N ALA A 14 -14.17 15.53 3.56
CA ALA A 14 -14.95 16.70 3.16
C ALA A 14 -16.46 16.37 3.09
N GLN A 15 -16.83 15.19 2.58
CA GLN A 15 -18.22 14.73 2.54
C GLN A 15 -18.83 14.57 3.95
N ILE A 16 -18.09 13.97 4.90
CA ILE A 16 -18.62 13.73 6.25
C ILE A 16 -18.78 15.01 7.05
N LEU A 17 -17.86 15.97 6.89
CA LEU A 17 -17.95 17.30 7.49
C LEU A 17 -19.13 18.10 6.91
N ALA A 18 -19.36 18.00 5.60
CA ALA A 18 -20.51 18.62 4.97
C ALA A 18 -21.84 18.02 5.47
N LEU A 19 -21.90 16.70 5.64
CA LEU A 19 -23.08 16.03 6.21
C LEU A 19 -23.31 16.43 7.67
N GLU A 20 -22.26 16.49 8.49
CA GLU A 20 -22.33 16.95 9.89
C GLU A 20 -22.89 18.39 10.03
N ALA A 21 -22.63 19.25 9.04
CA ALA A 21 -23.15 20.61 9.00
C ALA A 21 -24.67 20.69 8.71
N THR A 22 -25.27 19.63 8.16
CA THR A 22 -26.71 19.56 7.86
C THR A 22 -27.57 19.14 9.06
N LYS A 23 -26.96 19.00 10.25
CA LYS A 23 -27.67 18.57 11.45
C LYS A 23 -28.87 19.48 11.77
N THR A 24 -29.98 18.86 12.15
CA THR A 24 -31.21 19.52 12.57
C THR A 24 -31.64 18.97 13.92
N GLU A 25 -32.24 19.80 14.76
CA GLU A 25 -32.83 19.34 16.00
C GLU A 25 -34.22 18.74 15.73
N ARG A 26 -34.48 17.56 16.27
CA ARG A 26 -35.78 16.88 16.24
C ARG A 26 -36.20 16.52 17.64
N HIS A 27 -37.50 16.32 17.84
CA HIS A 27 -38.06 15.97 19.13
C HIS A 27 -38.83 14.64 19.04
N SER A 28 -38.65 13.79 20.03
CA SER A 28 -39.35 12.52 20.20
C SER A 28 -39.93 12.45 21.61
N GLU A 29 -41.17 12.00 21.72
CA GLU A 29 -41.86 11.84 23.01
C GLU A 29 -41.16 10.82 23.93
N PHE A 30 -40.39 9.88 23.36
CA PHE A 30 -39.71 8.82 24.09
C PHE A 30 -38.27 9.16 24.49
N THR A 31 -37.58 10.00 23.72
CA THR A 31 -36.13 10.26 23.87
C THR A 31 -35.77 11.72 24.03
N GLY A 32 -36.74 12.63 24.01
CA GLY A 32 -36.54 14.07 24.10
C GLY A 32 -36.00 14.66 22.79
N SER A 33 -35.29 15.80 22.90
CA SER A 33 -34.66 16.45 21.76
C SER A 33 -33.36 15.76 21.37
N TYR A 34 -33.15 15.55 20.07
CA TYR A 34 -31.96 14.88 19.52
C TYR A 34 -31.54 15.50 18.18
N LEU A 35 -30.28 15.33 17.81
CA LEU A 35 -29.75 15.78 16.54
C LEU A 35 -29.98 14.75 15.44
N TYR A 36 -30.34 15.22 14.26
CA TYR A 36 -30.65 14.38 13.11
C TYR A 36 -29.98 14.91 11.83
N ILE A 37 -29.47 13.98 11.03
CA ILE A 37 -28.97 14.21 9.67
C ILE A 37 -29.68 13.30 8.66
N ASP A 38 -29.57 13.54 7.36
CA ASP A 38 -30.17 12.66 6.35
C ASP A 38 -29.58 11.24 6.40
N SER A 39 -30.43 10.25 6.73
CA SER A 39 -30.00 8.85 6.89
C SER A 39 -29.48 8.21 5.61
N ASN A 40 -30.02 8.58 4.44
CA ASN A 40 -29.57 8.03 3.15
C ASN A 40 -28.18 8.55 2.78
N SER A 41 -27.92 9.82 3.07
CA SER A 41 -26.61 10.45 2.88
C SER A 41 -25.55 9.83 3.79
N LEU A 42 -25.91 9.53 5.05
CA LEU A 42 -25.04 8.79 5.97
C LEU A 42 -24.69 7.40 5.43
N LEU A 43 -25.70 6.60 5.09
CA LEU A 43 -25.50 5.27 4.53
C LEU A 43 -24.65 5.29 3.25
N GLY A 44 -24.92 6.23 2.35
CA GLY A 44 -24.15 6.40 1.11
C GLY A 44 -22.68 6.77 1.36
N TRP A 45 -22.39 7.47 2.45
CA TRP A 45 -21.01 7.73 2.88
C TRP A 45 -20.36 6.51 3.52
N GLU A 46 -21.06 5.80 4.41
CA GLU A 46 -20.57 4.62 5.11
C GLU A 46 -20.14 3.51 4.14
N VAL A 47 -20.94 3.26 3.09
CA VAL A 47 -20.59 2.30 2.04
C VAL A 47 -19.28 2.67 1.34
N LYS A 48 -19.07 3.97 1.04
CA LYS A 48 -17.85 4.45 0.40
C LYS A 48 -16.65 4.38 1.35
N ALA A 49 -16.84 4.72 2.62
CA ALA A 49 -15.81 4.66 3.65
C ALA A 49 -15.38 3.21 3.90
N LYS A 50 -16.33 2.30 4.07
CA LYS A 50 -16.05 0.86 4.21
C LYS A 50 -15.31 0.28 3.02
N SER A 51 -15.70 0.65 1.79
CA SER A 51 -14.97 0.22 0.60
C SER A 51 -13.52 0.74 0.59
N LEU A 52 -13.27 1.98 1.03
CA LEU A 52 -11.90 2.49 1.16
C LEU A 52 -11.13 1.72 2.24
N LEU A 53 -11.70 1.54 3.43
CA LEU A 53 -11.05 0.83 4.55
C LEU A 53 -10.76 -0.63 4.20
N SER A 54 -11.62 -1.29 3.42
CA SER A 54 -11.38 -2.65 2.93
C SER A 54 -10.14 -2.70 2.03
N ASN A 55 -10.02 -1.74 1.10
CA ASN A 55 -8.88 -1.67 0.19
C ASN A 55 -7.58 -1.25 0.87
N VAL A 56 -7.65 -0.41 1.90
CA VAL A 56 -6.47 0.19 2.54
C VAL A 56 -6.01 -0.61 3.76
N CYS A 57 -6.93 -0.95 4.65
CA CYS A 57 -6.61 -1.65 5.90
C CYS A 57 -6.75 -3.16 5.76
N GLY A 58 -7.56 -3.64 4.80
CA GLY A 58 -7.96 -5.04 4.67
C GLY A 58 -9.17 -5.38 5.52
N ASP A 59 -9.96 -6.37 5.07
CA ASP A 59 -11.23 -6.76 5.68
C ASP A 59 -11.11 -7.27 7.13
N LYS A 60 -9.92 -7.78 7.51
CA LYS A 60 -9.63 -8.33 8.84
C LYS A 60 -8.91 -7.35 9.77
N SER A 61 -8.80 -6.08 9.39
CA SER A 61 -8.10 -5.07 10.19
C SER A 61 -8.88 -4.61 11.42
N HIS A 62 -8.15 -4.10 12.41
CA HIS A 62 -8.74 -3.45 13.58
C HIS A 62 -9.61 -2.25 13.19
N HIS A 63 -9.18 -1.44 12.20
CA HIS A 63 -9.98 -0.31 11.70
C HIS A 63 -11.28 -0.77 11.06
N MET A 64 -11.26 -1.81 10.22
CA MET A 64 -12.48 -2.36 9.63
C MET A 64 -13.44 -2.91 10.70
N ALA A 65 -12.92 -3.68 11.64
CA ALA A 65 -13.73 -4.23 12.73
C ALA A 65 -14.35 -3.12 13.60
N ALA A 66 -13.57 -2.09 13.96
CA ALA A 66 -14.06 -0.94 14.71
C ALA A 66 -15.11 -0.14 13.92
N PHE A 67 -14.95 0.00 12.60
CA PHE A 67 -15.90 0.72 11.76
C PHE A 67 -17.24 -0.02 11.68
N ILE A 68 -17.20 -1.33 11.47
CA ILE A 68 -18.41 -2.19 11.46
C ILE A 68 -19.12 -2.15 12.82
N GLU A 69 -18.38 -2.11 13.93
CA GLU A 69 -18.98 -1.97 15.26
C GLU A 69 -19.61 -0.58 15.47
N ALA A 70 -18.96 0.48 14.97
CA ALA A 70 -19.43 1.85 15.10
C ALA A 70 -20.77 2.11 14.36
N GLU A 71 -20.97 1.46 13.21
CA GLU A 71 -22.22 1.49 12.41
C GLU A 71 -23.40 0.79 13.11
N LYS A 72 -23.16 -0.06 14.11
CA LYS A 72 -24.28 -0.76 14.75
C LYS A 72 -25.17 0.25 15.48
N PRO A 73 -26.50 0.17 15.29
CA PRO A 73 -27.43 1.00 16.03
C PRO A 73 -27.30 0.74 17.53
N VAL A 74 -27.09 1.80 18.30
CA VAL A 74 -27.10 1.73 19.77
C VAL A 74 -28.46 2.18 20.27
N SER A 75 -29.04 1.43 21.22
CA SER A 75 -30.32 1.80 21.83
C SER A 75 -30.29 3.23 22.36
N PHE A 76 -31.36 3.98 22.10
CA PHE A 76 -31.51 5.38 22.48
C PHE A 76 -30.50 6.35 21.85
N SER A 77 -29.76 5.94 20.81
CA SER A 77 -28.89 6.84 20.05
C SER A 77 -29.55 7.37 18.78
N SER A 78 -29.14 8.57 18.39
CA SER A 78 -29.49 9.20 17.12
C SER A 78 -28.49 8.85 16.02
N ASN A 79 -28.90 9.02 14.76
CA ASN A 79 -27.99 8.85 13.62
C ASN A 79 -26.87 9.90 13.58
N PHE A 80 -27.02 11.02 14.30
CA PHE A 80 -25.92 11.98 14.47
C PHE A 80 -24.83 11.46 15.43
N GLU A 81 -25.20 10.67 16.44
CA GLU A 81 -24.21 10.01 17.30
C GLU A 81 -23.53 8.85 16.57
N GLU A 82 -24.26 8.13 15.74
CA GLU A 82 -23.71 7.13 14.81
C GLU A 82 -22.66 7.74 13.88
N LEU A 83 -23.01 8.86 13.20
CA LEU A 83 -22.08 9.68 12.43
C LEU A 83 -20.80 9.99 13.21
N GLY A 84 -20.92 10.42 14.47
CA GLY A 84 -19.78 10.73 15.32
C GLY A 84 -18.85 9.54 15.54
N ARG A 85 -19.41 8.34 15.76
CA ARG A 85 -18.63 7.11 15.94
C ARG A 85 -17.92 6.69 14.65
N VAL A 86 -18.63 6.58 13.54
CA VAL A 86 -18.06 6.15 12.25
C VAL A 86 -17.03 7.16 11.73
N LYS A 87 -17.27 8.47 11.93
CA LYS A 87 -16.31 9.54 11.60
C LYS A 87 -15.02 9.40 12.40
N SER A 88 -15.12 9.14 13.70
CA SER A 88 -13.94 9.01 14.57
C SER A 88 -13.05 7.84 14.14
N VAL A 89 -13.64 6.68 13.84
CA VAL A 89 -12.90 5.52 13.33
C VAL A 89 -12.28 5.80 11.96
N PHE A 90 -13.03 6.45 11.06
CA PHE A 90 -12.53 6.82 9.73
C PHE A 90 -11.34 7.77 9.80
N LEU A 91 -11.38 8.80 10.65
CA LEU A 91 -10.28 9.75 10.81
C LEU A 91 -9.05 9.11 11.44
N ALA A 92 -9.22 8.20 12.40
CA ALA A 92 -8.11 7.42 12.95
C ALA A 92 -7.43 6.56 11.86
N ALA A 93 -8.22 5.88 11.03
CA ALA A 93 -7.68 5.10 9.92
C ALA A 93 -6.97 5.97 8.86
N LYS A 94 -7.46 7.19 8.62
CA LYS A 94 -6.81 8.18 7.75
C LYS A 94 -5.45 8.60 8.32
N GLU A 95 -5.39 8.95 9.61
CA GLU A 95 -4.15 9.35 10.28
C GLU A 95 -3.12 8.22 10.25
N ASP A 96 -3.54 6.98 10.53
CA ASP A 96 -2.66 5.82 10.46
C ASP A 96 -2.19 5.51 9.03
N PHE A 97 -3.04 5.73 8.02
CA PHE A 97 -2.67 5.60 6.63
C PHE A 97 -1.64 6.66 6.20
N GLU A 98 -1.91 7.94 6.48
CA GLU A 98 -1.05 9.06 6.12
C GLU A 98 0.28 9.03 6.89
N GLY A 99 0.28 8.51 8.11
CA GLY A 99 1.47 8.27 8.93
C GLY A 99 2.25 7.01 8.57
N GLY A 100 1.73 6.16 7.67
CA GLY A 100 2.37 4.91 7.24
C GLY A 100 2.30 3.75 8.24
N TYR A 101 1.47 3.87 9.29
CA TYR A 101 1.30 2.87 10.35
C TYR A 101 0.47 1.66 9.92
N LEU A 102 -0.22 1.73 8.77
CA LEU A 102 -0.91 0.59 8.18
C LEU A 102 0.02 -0.42 7.50
N ASN A 103 1.30 -0.08 7.33
CA ASN A 103 2.31 -1.01 6.87
C ASN A 103 2.76 -1.92 8.02
N SER A 104 2.99 -3.20 7.73
CA SER A 104 3.57 -4.09 8.74
C SER A 104 4.97 -3.59 9.14
N VAL A 105 5.35 -3.73 10.41
CA VAL A 105 6.71 -3.40 10.87
C VAL A 105 7.77 -4.09 10.01
N ARG A 106 7.49 -5.32 9.56
CA ARG A 106 8.34 -6.06 8.64
C ARG A 106 8.54 -5.32 7.30
N ASN A 107 7.45 -4.81 6.71
CA ASN A 107 7.51 -4.09 5.44
C ASN A 107 8.24 -2.75 5.60
N LEU A 108 8.05 -2.05 6.71
CA LEU A 108 8.76 -0.80 7.03
C LEU A 108 10.27 -1.05 7.15
N VAL A 109 10.68 -2.05 7.93
CA VAL A 109 12.09 -2.43 8.07
C VAL A 109 12.69 -2.86 6.72
N GLN A 110 11.94 -3.62 5.91
CA GLN A 110 12.40 -4.00 4.57
C GLN A 110 12.55 -2.79 3.65
N ALA A 111 11.62 -1.84 3.68
CA ALA A 111 11.70 -0.61 2.90
C ALA A 111 12.97 0.20 3.26
N GLU A 112 13.27 0.32 4.55
CA GLU A 112 14.45 1.02 5.05
C GLU A 112 15.74 0.31 4.64
N VAL A 113 15.82 -1.01 4.84
CA VAL A 113 16.99 -1.81 4.45
C VAL A 113 17.22 -1.76 2.95
N PHE A 114 16.20 -2.00 2.12
CA PHE A 114 16.33 -1.95 0.67
C PHE A 114 16.66 -0.56 0.14
N GLY A 115 16.10 0.49 0.75
CA GLY A 115 16.48 1.87 0.43
C GLY A 115 17.97 2.11 0.66
N SER A 116 18.49 1.69 1.81
CA SER A 116 19.92 1.81 2.14
C SER A 116 20.82 0.98 1.21
N GLU A 117 20.37 -0.21 0.77
CA GLU A 117 21.13 -1.05 -0.17
C GLU A 117 21.16 -0.44 -1.58
N LEU A 118 20.06 0.17 -2.04
CA LEU A 118 20.02 0.84 -3.34
C LEU A 118 20.80 2.16 -3.36
N GLU A 119 20.86 2.87 -2.23
CA GLU A 119 21.75 4.01 -2.04
C GLU A 119 23.22 3.57 -2.13
N GLN A 120 23.61 2.50 -1.43
CA GLN A 120 24.95 1.91 -1.55
C GLN A 120 25.27 1.48 -2.99
N ALA A 121 24.32 0.87 -3.70
CA ALA A 121 24.50 0.52 -5.11
C ALA A 121 24.76 1.77 -5.97
N SER A 122 24.06 2.86 -5.71
CA SER A 122 24.24 4.14 -6.41
C SER A 122 25.60 4.79 -6.11
N GLU A 123 26.07 4.73 -4.86
CA GLU A 123 27.40 5.21 -4.48
C GLU A 123 28.51 4.40 -5.15
N LEU A 124 28.41 3.07 -5.14
CA LEU A 124 29.36 2.18 -5.81
C LEU A 124 29.41 2.44 -7.31
N LEU A 125 28.25 2.63 -7.95
CA LEU A 125 28.19 2.95 -9.36
C LEU A 125 28.90 4.28 -9.66
N SER A 126 28.67 5.29 -8.83
CA SER A 126 29.31 6.61 -8.94
C SER A 126 30.82 6.55 -8.74
N ALA A 127 31.31 5.62 -7.91
CA ALA A 127 32.71 5.32 -7.73
C ALA A 127 33.33 4.41 -8.83
N GLY A 128 32.53 4.01 -9.83
CA GLY A 128 32.99 3.18 -10.97
C GLY A 128 32.89 1.67 -10.75
N TYR A 129 32.32 1.21 -9.63
CA TYR A 129 32.16 -0.20 -9.31
C TYR A 129 30.83 -0.77 -9.84
N ALA A 130 30.66 -0.77 -11.16
CA ALA A 130 29.41 -1.16 -11.81
C ALA A 130 28.95 -2.60 -11.49
N SER A 131 29.87 -3.58 -11.47
CA SER A 131 29.51 -4.96 -11.12
C SER A 131 29.03 -5.09 -9.68
N ALA A 132 29.69 -4.40 -8.73
CA ALA A 132 29.29 -4.44 -7.33
C ALA A 132 27.92 -3.78 -7.14
N ALA A 133 27.69 -2.62 -7.77
CA ALA A 133 26.39 -1.95 -7.78
C ALA A 133 25.27 -2.85 -8.33
N ALA A 134 25.50 -3.51 -9.46
CA ALA A 134 24.54 -4.43 -10.08
C ALA A 134 24.24 -5.66 -9.20
N VAL A 135 25.24 -6.19 -8.48
CA VAL A 135 25.03 -7.30 -7.55
C VAL A 135 24.16 -6.85 -6.36
N ILE A 136 24.42 -5.69 -5.76
CA ILE A 136 23.64 -5.19 -4.62
C ILE A 136 22.19 -4.91 -5.04
N ALA A 137 21.96 -4.16 -6.11
CA ALA A 137 20.62 -3.92 -6.64
C ALA A 137 19.91 -5.24 -7.02
N GLY A 138 20.68 -6.22 -7.48
CA GLY A 138 20.21 -7.56 -7.80
C GLY A 138 19.74 -8.36 -6.58
N VAL A 139 20.38 -8.21 -5.43
CA VAL A 139 19.97 -8.83 -4.15
C VAL A 139 18.63 -8.25 -3.69
N VAL A 140 18.46 -6.94 -3.77
CA VAL A 140 17.19 -6.25 -3.48
C VAL A 140 16.06 -6.79 -4.37
N LEU A 141 16.31 -6.88 -5.68
CA LEU A 141 15.36 -7.45 -6.64
C LEU A 141 14.97 -8.89 -6.29
N GLU A 142 15.95 -9.77 -6.07
CA GLU A 142 15.71 -11.17 -5.77
C GLU A 142 14.92 -11.34 -4.47
N THR A 143 15.25 -10.56 -3.44
CA THR A 143 14.57 -10.61 -2.14
C THR A 143 13.13 -10.11 -2.28
N THR A 144 12.89 -9.06 -3.07
CA THR A 144 11.54 -8.57 -3.37
C THR A 144 10.70 -9.64 -4.08
N VAL A 145 11.26 -10.28 -5.10
CA VAL A 145 10.58 -11.36 -5.83
C VAL A 145 10.29 -12.56 -4.92
N ARG A 146 11.24 -12.91 -4.04
CA ARG A 146 11.09 -14.00 -3.07
C ARG A 146 9.97 -13.72 -2.05
N ASN A 147 9.84 -12.49 -1.57
CA ASN A 147 8.75 -12.09 -0.68
C ASN A 147 7.39 -12.22 -1.39
N LEU A 148 7.30 -11.78 -2.65
CA LEU A 148 6.08 -11.96 -3.45
C LEU A 148 5.72 -13.43 -3.64
N CYS A 149 6.70 -14.31 -3.82
CA CYS A 149 6.43 -15.75 -3.84
C CYS A 149 5.81 -16.22 -2.52
N THR A 150 6.33 -15.77 -1.37
CA THR A 150 5.73 -16.11 -0.07
C THR A 150 4.30 -15.60 0.07
N GLU A 151 4.02 -14.37 -0.37
CA GLU A 151 2.66 -13.78 -0.31
C GLU A 151 1.65 -14.48 -1.22
N ASN A 152 2.13 -15.07 -2.33
CA ASN A 152 1.28 -15.75 -3.31
C ASN A 152 1.34 -17.29 -3.17
N GLU A 153 1.91 -17.81 -2.08
CA GLU A 153 2.05 -19.24 -1.81
C GLU A 153 2.78 -20.01 -2.94
N ILE A 154 3.78 -19.37 -3.55
CA ILE A 154 4.63 -19.93 -4.61
C ILE A 154 5.96 -20.41 -4.03
N ASP A 155 6.40 -21.60 -4.43
CA ASP A 155 7.69 -22.16 -4.03
C ASP A 155 8.86 -21.28 -4.47
N HIS A 156 9.83 -21.13 -3.56
CA HIS A 156 11.04 -20.38 -3.84
C HIS A 156 11.98 -21.16 -4.77
N GLY A 157 12.68 -20.43 -5.65
CA GLY A 157 13.60 -21.03 -6.61
C GLY A 157 14.57 -20.04 -7.21
N LYS A 158 15.02 -20.31 -8.44
CA LYS A 158 15.82 -19.35 -9.22
C LYS A 158 14.96 -18.14 -9.59
N LEU A 159 15.58 -16.96 -9.65
CA LEU A 159 14.90 -15.69 -9.96
C LEU A 159 14.02 -15.78 -11.23
N ASP A 160 14.52 -16.38 -12.31
CA ASP A 160 13.76 -16.52 -13.56
C ASP A 160 12.51 -17.39 -13.40
N LYS A 161 12.60 -18.47 -12.62
CA LYS A 161 11.47 -19.36 -12.34
C LYS A 161 10.43 -18.63 -11.48
N MET A 162 10.87 -18.02 -10.38
CA MET A 162 9.99 -17.25 -9.49
C MET A 162 9.29 -16.13 -10.27
N ASN A 163 10.01 -15.44 -11.16
CA ASN A 163 9.44 -14.39 -11.99
C ASN A 163 8.35 -14.91 -12.94
N ALA A 164 8.57 -16.07 -13.57
CA ALA A 164 7.59 -16.70 -14.45
C ALA A 164 6.36 -17.20 -13.69
N ASP A 165 6.55 -17.82 -12.53
CA ASP A 165 5.48 -18.36 -11.70
C ASP A 165 4.58 -17.23 -11.14
N LEU A 166 5.18 -16.11 -10.70
CA LEU A 166 4.42 -14.93 -10.26
C LEU A 166 3.62 -14.27 -11.38
N ALA A 167 4.18 -14.16 -12.59
CA ALA A 167 3.45 -13.65 -13.75
C ALA A 167 2.28 -14.57 -14.11
N LYS A 168 2.49 -15.89 -14.05
CA LYS A 168 1.44 -16.89 -14.31
C LYS A 168 0.33 -16.86 -13.25
N ALA A 169 0.68 -16.57 -12.00
CA ALA A 169 -0.26 -16.39 -10.90
C ALA A 169 -0.99 -15.03 -10.94
N GLY A 170 -0.63 -14.13 -11.86
CA GLY A 170 -1.26 -12.81 -12.00
C GLY A 170 -0.78 -11.77 -10.99
N ALA A 171 0.31 -12.03 -10.24
CA ALA A 171 0.88 -11.07 -9.29
C ALA A 171 1.41 -9.80 -9.98
N TYR A 172 1.73 -9.90 -11.28
CA TYR A 172 1.98 -8.78 -12.18
C TYR A 172 1.80 -9.16 -13.65
N ASN A 173 1.69 -8.14 -14.50
CA ASN A 173 1.54 -8.31 -15.94
C ASN A 173 2.86 -8.72 -16.64
N VAL A 174 2.73 -9.13 -17.91
CA VAL A 174 3.85 -9.56 -18.77
C VAL A 174 4.90 -8.47 -18.97
N LEU A 175 4.52 -7.18 -18.94
CA LEU A 175 5.48 -6.09 -19.09
C LEU A 175 6.43 -6.03 -17.88
N GLN A 176 5.90 -6.16 -16.67
CA GLN A 176 6.71 -6.21 -15.46
C GLN A 176 7.59 -7.47 -15.44
N GLN A 177 7.08 -8.62 -15.88
CA GLN A 177 7.86 -9.85 -16.02
C GLN A 177 9.11 -9.62 -16.89
N LYS A 178 8.95 -8.98 -18.05
CA LYS A 178 10.06 -8.67 -18.97
C LYS A 178 11.09 -7.72 -18.35
N ARG A 179 10.65 -6.71 -17.59
CA ARG A 179 11.56 -5.81 -16.86
C ARG A 179 12.39 -6.56 -15.82
N ILE A 180 11.74 -7.44 -15.03
CA ILE A 180 12.45 -8.28 -14.06
C ILE A 180 13.47 -9.19 -14.75
N THR A 181 13.12 -9.79 -15.90
CA THR A 181 14.06 -10.61 -16.69
C THR A 181 15.27 -9.80 -17.16
N ALA A 182 15.08 -8.55 -17.61
CA ALA A 182 16.20 -7.69 -18.01
C ALA A 182 17.14 -7.39 -16.84
N MET A 183 16.60 -7.00 -15.69
CA MET A 183 17.39 -6.74 -14.47
C MET A 183 18.10 -8.00 -13.98
N ALA A 184 17.44 -9.17 -14.03
CA ALA A 184 18.03 -10.46 -13.69
C ALA A 184 19.24 -10.80 -14.60
N GLY A 185 19.14 -10.44 -15.88
CA GLY A 185 20.25 -10.57 -16.83
C GLY A 185 21.48 -9.76 -16.45
N ILE A 186 21.30 -8.48 -16.10
CA ILE A 186 22.38 -7.58 -15.65
C ILE A 186 23.01 -8.12 -14.36
N ARG A 187 22.18 -8.45 -13.36
CA ARG A 187 22.62 -9.07 -12.11
C ARG A 187 23.46 -10.33 -12.34
N ASN A 188 23.00 -11.22 -13.22
CA ASN A 188 23.70 -12.47 -13.50
C ASN A 188 25.04 -12.23 -14.20
N ALA A 189 25.09 -11.34 -15.19
CA ALA A 189 26.34 -10.95 -15.84
C ALA A 189 27.34 -10.38 -14.82
N ALA A 190 26.89 -9.47 -13.95
CA ALA A 190 27.72 -8.89 -12.90
C ALA A 190 28.24 -9.93 -11.90
N ALA A 191 27.37 -10.85 -11.43
CA ALA A 191 27.73 -11.90 -10.49
C ALA A 191 28.70 -12.95 -11.06
N HIS A 192 28.70 -13.13 -12.39
CA HIS A 192 29.62 -14.02 -13.09
C HIS A 192 30.86 -13.33 -13.65
N GLY A 193 31.00 -12.00 -13.48
CA GLY A 193 32.15 -11.23 -13.96
C GLY A 193 32.13 -10.92 -15.45
N ASP A 194 30.99 -11.08 -16.13
CA ASP A 194 30.81 -10.81 -17.56
C ASP A 194 30.62 -9.29 -17.81
N VAL A 195 31.64 -8.49 -17.50
CA VAL A 195 31.57 -7.01 -17.53
C VAL A 195 31.30 -6.43 -18.92
N ASP A 196 31.58 -7.18 -20.00
CA ASP A 196 31.34 -6.74 -21.38
C ASP A 196 29.85 -6.82 -21.78
N LYS A 197 29.00 -7.47 -20.97
CA LYS A 197 27.56 -7.67 -21.27
C LYS A 197 26.66 -6.53 -20.78
N PHE A 198 27.21 -5.57 -20.04
CA PHE A 198 26.46 -4.43 -19.52
C PHE A 198 27.39 -3.21 -19.36
N ASN A 199 26.80 -2.03 -19.28
CA ASN A 199 27.52 -0.78 -19.01
C ASN A 199 26.93 -0.06 -17.78
N SER A 200 27.61 0.99 -17.29
CA SER A 200 27.17 1.76 -16.13
C SER A 200 25.76 2.37 -16.30
N GLY A 201 25.36 2.71 -17.52
CA GLY A 201 24.00 3.18 -17.82
C GLY A 201 22.95 2.09 -17.63
N ASP A 202 23.26 0.84 -18.01
CA ASP A 202 22.37 -0.30 -17.77
C ASP A 202 22.19 -0.55 -16.27
N VAL A 203 23.28 -0.45 -15.49
CA VAL A 203 23.23 -0.61 -14.02
C VAL A 203 22.45 0.53 -13.35
N LYS A 204 22.63 1.77 -13.82
CA LYS A 204 21.83 2.90 -13.36
C LYS A 204 20.33 2.65 -13.61
N GLY A 205 19.97 2.25 -14.83
CA GLY A 205 18.59 1.93 -15.18
C GLY A 205 18.03 0.76 -14.37
N MET A 206 18.87 -0.24 -14.06
CA MET A 206 18.50 -1.34 -13.17
C MET A 206 18.16 -0.83 -11.76
N ILE A 207 19.00 0.02 -11.15
CA ILE A 207 18.73 0.58 -9.80
C ILE A 207 17.38 1.32 -9.80
N GLU A 208 17.16 2.22 -10.77
CA GLU A 208 15.91 2.98 -10.90
C GLU A 208 14.68 2.07 -11.12
N ASP A 209 14.86 0.97 -11.85
CA ASP A 209 13.79 -0.01 -12.10
C ASP A 209 13.48 -0.87 -10.87
N VAL A 210 14.48 -1.22 -10.06
CA VAL A 210 14.30 -1.92 -8.77
C VAL A 210 13.60 -1.00 -7.77
N GLU A 211 14.01 0.26 -7.64
CA GLU A 211 13.31 1.27 -6.82
C GLU A 211 11.84 1.41 -7.20
N ARG A 212 11.56 1.49 -8.50
CA ARG A 212 10.20 1.58 -9.03
C ARG A 212 9.40 0.32 -8.72
N PHE A 213 10.04 -0.85 -8.80
CA PHE A 213 9.39 -2.12 -8.47
C PHE A 213 9.03 -2.20 -6.98
N LEU A 214 9.94 -1.83 -6.08
CA LEU A 214 9.68 -1.74 -4.64
C LEU A 214 8.55 -0.76 -4.31
N SER A 215 8.59 0.43 -4.91
CA SER A 215 7.56 1.46 -4.68
C SER A 215 6.16 1.03 -5.12
N ALA A 216 6.06 0.11 -6.08
CA ALA A 216 4.79 -0.46 -6.50
C ALA A 216 4.28 -1.58 -5.58
N ARG A 217 5.07 -2.01 -4.58
CA ARG A 217 4.81 -3.20 -3.73
C ARG A 217 4.77 -2.90 -2.24
N LEU A 218 5.47 -1.87 -1.77
CA LEU A 218 5.40 -1.37 -0.39
C LEU A 218 4.19 -0.43 -0.17
N GLN A 219 3.18 -0.50 -1.05
CA GLN A 219 1.92 0.26 -1.02
C GLN A 219 0.76 -0.71 -0.92
#